data_AF-A0A9Q1MAZ1-F1
#
_entry.id   AF-A0A9Q1MAZ1-F1
#
_cell.length_a   1.000
_cell.length_b   1.000
_cell.length_c   1.000
_cell.angle_alpha   90.00
_cell.angle_beta   90.00
_cell.angle_gamma   90.00
#
_symmetry.space_group_name_H-M   'P 1'
#
loop_
_entity.id
_entity.type
_entity.pdbx_description
1 polymer ?
#
loop_
_entity_poly.entity_id
_entity_poly.type
_entity_poly.pdbx_seq_one_letter_code
_entity_poly.pdbx_strand_id
1 'polypeptide(L)'
;MDNRGTARRGLMFEGALKHNFGLVDAEDQLTGAEWLQKQRLAKQGHIGLYGWSYGGYLSARFHEVFKCAVSGAPVTSWDVYDTFYTEKYMGLLSKNPSGYRESSVMHHVDKIKGKLLLVHAQIQKRFNLCFDFSFPAGKEVLTF
;
A
#
# COMPACT_ATOMS: atom_id res chain seq x y z
N MET A 1 0.82 2.39 13.83
CA MET A 1 -0.42 3.05 14.30
C MET A 1 -1.59 2.32 13.67
N ASP A 2 -2.63 2.03 14.45
CA ASP A 2 -3.88 1.46 13.92
C ASP A 2 -4.69 2.60 13.27
N ASN A 3 -4.72 2.61 11.93
CA ASN A 3 -5.44 3.61 11.14
C ASN A 3 -6.91 3.25 10.94
N ARG A 4 -7.71 4.21 10.47
CA ARG A 4 -9.08 3.96 9.99
C ARG A 4 -9.06 2.78 9.01
N GLY A 5 -9.95 1.82 9.26
CA GLY A 5 -9.93 0.52 8.58
C GLY A 5 -9.56 -0.67 9.47
N THR A 6 -8.81 -0.46 10.56
CA THR A 6 -8.46 -1.56 11.47
C THR A 6 -9.67 -2.02 12.29
N ALA A 7 -9.72 -3.32 12.58
CA ALA A 7 -10.79 -3.94 13.34
C ALA A 7 -10.86 -3.47 14.82
N ARG A 8 -11.89 -3.91 15.55
CA ARG A 8 -12.10 -3.68 17.00
C ARG A 8 -12.38 -2.22 17.39
N ARG A 9 -12.88 -1.41 16.46
CA ARG A 9 -13.22 0.01 16.68
C ARG A 9 -14.63 0.38 16.15
N GLY A 10 -15.44 -0.63 15.84
CA GLY A 10 -16.80 -0.48 15.31
C GLY A 10 -16.84 -0.36 13.79
N LEU A 11 -18.04 -0.57 13.23
CA LEU A 11 -18.26 -0.63 11.78
C LEU A 11 -17.93 0.70 11.08
N MET A 12 -18.18 1.83 11.73
CA MET A 12 -17.85 3.14 11.15
C MET A 12 -16.35 3.32 10.97
N PHE A 13 -15.55 2.77 11.88
CA PHE A 13 -14.10 2.88 11.83
C PHE A 13 -13.49 1.90 10.81
N GLU A 14 -13.95 0.65 10.79
CA GLU A 14 -13.53 -0.34 9.78
C GLU A 14 -14.01 0.04 8.38
N GLY A 15 -15.26 0.50 8.28
CA GLY A 15 -15.93 0.86 7.03
C GLY A 15 -15.39 2.12 6.36
N ALA A 16 -14.48 2.86 7.00
CA ALA A 16 -13.81 4.01 6.40
C ALA A 16 -13.02 3.63 5.12
N LEU A 17 -12.56 2.38 5.01
CA LEU A 17 -11.87 1.86 3.83
C LEU A 17 -12.79 1.52 2.66
N LYS A 18 -14.11 1.51 2.87
CA LYS A 18 -15.05 1.04 1.86
C LYS A 18 -14.92 1.88 0.59
N HIS A 19 -14.73 1.21 -0.54
CA HIS A 19 -14.50 1.73 -1.89
C HIS A 19 -13.17 2.48 -2.13
N ASN A 20 -12.33 2.66 -1.11
CA ASN A 20 -11.20 3.59 -1.15
C ASN A 20 -9.94 3.04 -0.43
N PHE A 21 -9.48 1.84 -0.80
CA PHE A 21 -8.21 1.30 -0.26
C PHE A 21 -7.01 2.21 -0.55
N GLY A 22 -6.13 2.37 0.44
CA GLY A 22 -4.93 3.21 0.31
C GLY A 22 -5.29 4.67 0.12
N LEU A 23 -6.25 5.19 0.87
CA LEU A 23 -6.57 6.61 0.94
C LEU A 23 -6.54 7.05 2.40
N VAL A 24 -7.63 6.80 3.14
CA VAL A 24 -7.79 7.24 4.54
C VAL A 24 -6.79 6.56 5.47
N ASP A 25 -6.45 5.30 5.20
CA ASP A 25 -5.44 4.52 5.92
C ASP A 25 -4.03 5.09 5.71
N ALA A 26 -3.74 5.61 4.52
CA ALA A 26 -2.45 6.23 4.21
C ALA A 26 -2.33 7.64 4.80
N GLU A 27 -3.38 8.46 4.68
CA GLU A 27 -3.50 9.78 5.33
C GLU A 27 -3.24 9.67 6.84
N ASP A 28 -3.79 8.64 7.47
CA ASP A 28 -3.60 8.36 8.88
C ASP A 28 -2.13 8.04 9.19
N GLN A 29 -1.46 7.19 8.41
CA GLN A 29 -0.02 6.91 8.61
C GLN A 29 0.83 8.17 8.43
N LEU A 30 0.51 9.02 7.46
CA LEU A 30 1.18 10.30 7.26
C LEU A 30 0.98 11.22 8.47
N THR A 31 -0.25 11.34 8.95
CA THR A 31 -0.60 12.13 10.15
C THR A 31 0.20 11.64 11.37
N GLY A 32 0.33 10.32 11.52
CA GLY A 32 1.16 9.72 12.57
C GLY A 32 2.64 10.08 12.44
N ALA A 33 3.19 10.02 11.22
CA ALA A 33 4.58 10.39 10.96
C ALA A 33 4.85 11.89 11.24
N GLU A 34 3.93 12.78 10.85
CA GLU A 34 3.99 14.20 11.16
C GLU A 34 3.89 14.46 12.66
N TRP A 35 3.00 13.75 13.35
CA TRP A 35 2.85 13.86 14.80
C TRP A 35 4.15 13.47 15.52
N LEU A 36 4.80 12.37 15.11
CA LEU A 36 6.10 11.96 15.67
C LEU A 36 7.18 13.03 15.50
N GLN A 37 7.18 13.72 14.36
CA GLN A 37 8.10 14.85 14.12
C GLN A 37 7.79 16.02 15.05
N LYS A 38 6.52 16.40 15.20
CA LYS A 38 6.08 17.48 16.09
C LYS A 38 6.43 17.21 17.56
N GLN A 39 6.35 15.95 17.99
CA GLN A 39 6.75 15.53 19.34
C GLN A 39 8.27 15.40 19.52
N ARG A 40 9.08 15.67 18.49
CA ARG A 40 10.55 15.47 18.49
C ARG A 40 10.96 14.02 18.76
N LEU A 41 10.07 13.06 18.47
CA LEU A 41 10.33 11.62 18.56
C LEU A 41 10.91 11.05 17.26
N ALA A 42 10.75 11.77 16.15
CA ALA A 42 11.34 11.44 14.87
C ALA A 42 11.92 12.69 14.20
N LYS A 43 12.95 12.50 13.37
CA LYS A 43 13.56 13.57 12.58
C LYS A 43 13.03 13.55 11.15
N GLN A 44 12.72 14.73 10.61
CA GLN A 44 12.32 14.88 9.21
C GLN A 44 13.37 14.26 8.28
N GLY A 45 12.93 13.49 7.29
CA GLY A 45 13.83 12.79 6.35
C GLY A 45 14.55 11.57 6.93
N HIS A 46 14.19 11.12 8.14
CA HIS A 46 14.75 9.91 8.79
C HIS A 46 13.66 8.90 9.18
N ILE A 47 12.49 8.96 8.55
CA ILE A 47 11.41 7.99 8.76
C ILE A 47 11.36 7.05 7.56
N GLY A 48 11.43 5.74 7.81
CA GLY A 48 11.23 4.71 6.80
C GLY A 48 9.87 4.03 6.96
N LEU A 49 9.37 3.45 5.87
CA LEU A 49 8.12 2.69 5.86
C LEU A 49 8.41 1.21 5.56
N TYR A 50 7.78 0.31 6.31
CA TYR A 50 7.92 -1.13 6.10
C TYR A 50 6.58 -1.80 6.29
N GLY A 51 6.26 -2.74 5.42
CA GLY A 51 5.09 -3.58 5.59
C GLY A 51 5.08 -4.79 4.69
N TRP A 52 4.26 -5.77 5.09
CA TRP A 52 4.02 -7.00 4.32
C TRP A 52 2.54 -7.09 3.92
N SER A 53 2.22 -7.72 2.79
CA SER A 53 0.85 -7.87 2.30
C SER A 53 0.17 -6.49 2.11
N TYR A 54 -0.96 -6.21 2.75
CA TYR A 54 -1.60 -4.89 2.72
C TYR A 54 -0.67 -3.77 3.22
N GLY A 55 0.19 -4.05 4.22
CA GLY A 55 1.21 -3.11 4.64
C GLY A 55 2.28 -2.88 3.57
N GLY A 56 2.59 -3.91 2.78
CA GLY A 56 3.43 -3.81 1.59
C GLY A 56 2.78 -2.95 0.52
N TYR A 57 1.47 -3.13 0.29
CA TYR A 57 0.68 -2.27 -0.60
C TYR A 57 0.77 -0.80 -0.19
N LEU A 58 0.52 -0.47 1.09
CA LEU A 58 0.68 0.90 1.59
C LEU A 58 2.12 1.41 1.45
N SER A 59 3.11 0.54 1.71
CA SER A 59 4.53 0.87 1.54
C SER A 59 4.87 1.21 0.10
N ALA A 60 4.35 0.45 -0.87
CA ALA A 60 4.57 0.70 -2.29
C ALA A 60 3.80 1.92 -2.79
N ARG A 61 2.59 2.21 -2.28
CA ARG A 61 1.80 3.36 -2.72
C ARG A 61 2.29 4.70 -2.17
N PHE A 62 2.83 4.72 -0.95
CA PHE A 62 3.09 5.96 -0.19
C PHE A 62 4.56 6.18 0.18
N HIS A 63 5.48 5.45 -0.46
CA HIS A 63 6.91 5.55 -0.17
C HIS A 63 7.51 6.95 -0.36
N GLU A 64 6.93 7.80 -1.20
CA GLU A 64 7.51 9.09 -1.59
C GLU A 64 7.67 10.09 -0.44
N VAL A 65 6.86 9.95 0.61
CA VAL A 65 6.92 10.81 1.80
C VAL A 65 8.01 10.34 2.78
N PHE A 66 8.46 9.10 2.64
CA PHE A 66 9.42 8.47 3.54
C PHE A 66 10.82 8.46 2.92
N LYS A 67 11.83 8.37 3.80
CA LYS A 67 13.23 8.33 3.36
C LYS A 67 13.54 7.08 2.53
N CYS A 68 12.90 5.97 2.88
CA CYS A 68 12.93 4.71 2.18
C CYS A 68 11.67 3.91 2.52
N ALA A 69 11.33 2.96 1.66
CA ALA A 69 10.28 2.00 1.92
C ALA A 69 10.70 0.58 1.56
N VAL A 70 10.18 -0.39 2.29
CA VAL A 70 10.31 -1.81 2.01
C VAL A 70 8.91 -2.41 1.91
N SER A 71 8.58 -2.92 0.73
CA SER A 71 7.27 -3.47 0.41
C SER A 71 7.38 -4.97 0.18
N GLY A 72 6.90 -5.74 1.15
CA GLY A 72 6.90 -7.19 1.11
C GLY A 72 5.56 -7.76 0.64
N ALA A 73 5.57 -8.64 -0.33
CA ALA A 73 4.40 -9.28 -0.93
C ALA A 73 3.18 -8.35 -1.13
N PRO A 74 3.35 -7.16 -1.74
CA PRO A 74 2.25 -6.22 -1.87
C PRO A 74 1.16 -6.74 -2.79
N VAL A 75 -0.10 -6.43 -2.47
CA VAL A 75 -1.14 -6.39 -3.51
C VAL A 75 -0.85 -5.18 -4.38
N THR A 76 -0.76 -5.36 -5.69
CA THR A 76 -0.37 -4.29 -6.62
C THR A 76 -1.44 -3.92 -7.62
N SER A 77 -2.42 -4.79 -7.79
CA SER A 77 -3.70 -4.44 -8.39
C SER A 77 -4.81 -5.26 -7.72
N TRP A 78 -5.93 -4.60 -7.44
CA TRP A 78 -7.04 -5.23 -6.70
C TRP A 78 -7.96 -6.06 -7.59
N ASP A 79 -8.01 -5.76 -8.89
CA ASP A 79 -8.77 -6.50 -9.90
C ASP A 79 -8.22 -7.90 -10.17
N VAL A 80 -6.98 -8.19 -9.76
CA VAL A 80 -6.35 -9.52 -9.86
C VAL A 80 -6.25 -10.25 -8.51
N TYR A 81 -6.75 -9.64 -7.44
CA TYR A 81 -6.78 -10.24 -6.10
C TYR A 81 -8.09 -11.01 -5.86
N ASP A 82 -8.20 -11.74 -4.75
CA ASP A 82 -9.35 -12.61 -4.52
C ASP A 82 -10.67 -11.81 -4.41
N THR A 83 -11.74 -12.34 -5.01
CA THR A 83 -13.04 -11.65 -5.10
C THR A 83 -13.68 -11.46 -3.74
N PHE A 84 -13.55 -12.42 -2.83
CA PHE A 84 -14.17 -12.34 -1.51
C PHE A 84 -13.65 -11.14 -0.71
N TYR A 85 -12.33 -10.99 -0.60
CA TYR A 85 -11.74 -9.85 0.09
C TYR A 85 -11.99 -8.55 -0.67
N THR A 86 -11.72 -8.55 -1.97
CA THR A 86 -11.74 -7.32 -2.75
C THR A 86 -13.15 -6.75 -2.87
N GLU A 87 -14.14 -7.56 -3.22
CA GLU A 87 -15.51 -7.07 -3.40
C GLU A 87 -16.17 -6.67 -2.08
N LYS A 88 -15.78 -7.30 -0.96
CA LYS A 88 -16.25 -6.90 0.38
C LYS A 88 -15.94 -5.43 0.68
N TYR A 89 -14.74 -4.97 0.33
CA TYR A 89 -14.29 -3.61 0.64
C TYR A 89 -14.44 -2.65 -0.53
N MET A 90 -14.07 -3.06 -1.75
CA MET A 90 -14.06 -2.21 -2.95
C MET A 90 -15.37 -2.26 -3.74
N GLY A 91 -16.23 -3.26 -3.49
CA GLY A 91 -17.39 -3.55 -4.34
C GLY A 91 -17.00 -4.16 -5.69
N LEU A 92 -17.98 -4.34 -6.57
CA LEU A 92 -17.73 -4.85 -7.92
C LEU A 92 -16.92 -3.84 -8.75
N LEU A 93 -15.95 -4.33 -9.52
CA LEU A 93 -15.13 -3.49 -10.42
C LEU A 93 -16.00 -2.65 -11.37
N SER A 94 -17.07 -3.23 -11.91
CA SER A 94 -18.03 -2.53 -12.79
C SER A 94 -18.76 -1.37 -12.13
N LYS A 95 -18.87 -1.37 -10.79
CA LYS A 95 -19.53 -0.32 -10.00
C LYS A 95 -18.55 0.67 -9.37
N ASN A 96 -17.28 0.31 -9.25
CA ASN A 96 -16.24 1.17 -8.66
C ASN A 96 -14.93 1.20 -9.50
N PRO A 97 -14.99 1.46 -10.82
CA PRO A 97 -13.80 1.38 -11.67
C PRO A 97 -12.72 2.41 -11.27
N SER A 98 -13.13 3.59 -10.79
CA SER A 98 -12.21 4.61 -10.29
C SER A 98 -11.51 4.16 -9.01
N GLY A 99 -12.24 3.57 -8.05
CA GLY A 99 -11.64 3.10 -6.80
C GLY A 99 -10.56 2.05 -7.05
N TYR A 100 -10.81 1.08 -7.94
CA TYR A 100 -9.81 0.07 -8.31
C TYR A 100 -8.59 0.67 -9.01
N ARG A 101 -8.78 1.68 -9.87
CA ARG A 101 -7.70 2.40 -10.55
C ARG A 101 -6.84 3.19 -9.57
N GLU A 102 -7.48 3.96 -8.69
CA GLU A 102 -6.76 4.80 -7.73
C GLU A 102 -6.06 3.98 -6.65
N SER A 103 -6.63 2.84 -6.23
CA SER A 103 -6.01 1.94 -5.26
C SER A 103 -5.00 0.96 -5.88
N SER A 104 -4.78 0.97 -7.19
CA SER A 104 -3.79 0.11 -7.84
C SER A 104 -2.39 0.74 -7.74
N VAL A 105 -1.37 -0.03 -7.35
CA VAL A 105 0.03 0.42 -7.43
C VAL A 105 0.46 0.51 -8.89
N MET A 106 0.02 -0.43 -9.72
CA MET A 106 0.41 -0.53 -11.13
C MET A 106 0.00 0.69 -11.95
N HIS A 107 -1.15 1.29 -11.64
CA HIS A 107 -1.63 2.51 -12.30
C HIS A 107 -0.82 3.77 -11.95
N HIS A 108 0.09 3.70 -10.98
CA HIS A 108 0.93 4.83 -10.54
C HIS A 108 2.42 4.46 -10.53
N VAL A 109 2.81 3.39 -11.23
CA VAL A 109 4.20 2.88 -11.26
C VAL A 109 5.20 3.91 -11.80
N ASP A 110 4.75 4.77 -12.71
CA ASP A 110 5.46 5.90 -13.30
C ASP A 110 5.77 7.00 -12.28
N LYS A 111 4.96 7.10 -11.22
CA LYS A 111 5.11 8.09 -10.14
C LYS A 111 6.06 7.64 -9.04
N ILE A 112 6.44 6.36 -9.01
CA ILE A 112 7.32 5.81 -7.97
C ILE A 112 8.73 6.41 -8.08
N LYS A 113 9.11 7.26 -7.12
CA LYS A 113 10.43 7.91 -6.97
C LYS A 113 11.14 7.59 -5.64
N GLY A 114 12.47 7.60 -5.61
CA GLY A 114 13.23 7.39 -4.38
C GLY A 114 13.53 5.93 -4.08
N LYS A 115 13.82 5.61 -2.81
CA LYS A 115 14.33 4.29 -2.38
C LYS A 115 13.20 3.35 -1.97
N LEU A 116 12.79 2.47 -2.88
CA LEU A 116 11.81 1.42 -2.64
C LEU A 116 12.44 0.05 -2.89
N LEU A 117 12.42 -0.81 -1.88
CA LEU A 117 12.78 -2.23 -1.99
C LEU A 117 11.51 -3.06 -2.08
N LEU A 118 11.38 -3.86 -3.15
CA LEU A 118 10.31 -4.85 -3.27
C LEU A 118 10.82 -6.22 -2.87
N VAL A 119 10.06 -6.92 -2.03
CA VAL A 119 10.37 -8.28 -1.57
C VAL A 119 9.19 -9.18 -1.93
N HIS A 120 9.44 -10.26 -2.66
CA HIS A 120 8.40 -11.25 -2.97
C HIS A 120 9.01 -12.65 -3.07
N ALA A 121 8.26 -13.68 -2.67
CA ALA A 121 8.66 -15.06 -2.88
C ALA A 121 8.21 -15.53 -4.28
N GLN A 122 9.07 -16.25 -5.02
CA GLN A 122 8.72 -16.72 -6.38
C GLN A 122 7.52 -17.65 -6.42
N ILE A 123 7.30 -18.43 -5.36
CA ILE A 123 6.29 -19.50 -5.31
C ILE A 123 4.96 -19.08 -4.67
N GLN A 124 4.76 -17.78 -4.42
CA GLN A 124 3.62 -17.29 -3.68
C GLN A 124 2.34 -17.30 -4.53
N LYS A 125 1.45 -18.27 -4.24
CA LYS A 125 0.20 -18.53 -4.99
C LYS A 125 -0.96 -17.58 -4.65
N ARG A 126 -0.84 -16.78 -3.58
CA ARG A 126 -1.94 -15.96 -3.05
C ARG A 126 -2.01 -14.55 -3.65
N PHE A 127 -0.90 -14.07 -4.20
CA PHE A 127 -0.79 -12.76 -4.81
C PHE A 127 -0.29 -13.01 -6.22
N ASN A 128 -1.20 -13.00 -7.20
CA ASN A 128 -0.80 -13.16 -8.59
C ASN A 128 0.07 -11.97 -8.97
N LEU A 129 1.36 -12.23 -9.17
CA LEU A 129 2.27 -11.24 -9.72
C LEU A 129 1.89 -11.00 -11.18
N CYS A 130 1.39 -9.80 -11.48
CA CYS A 130 1.54 -9.20 -12.81
C CYS A 130 2.69 -8.19 -12.73
N PHE A 131 3.85 -8.62 -12.23
CA PHE A 131 5.11 -7.90 -12.39
C PHE A 131 5.97 -8.70 -13.36
N ASP A 132 5.67 -8.55 -14.65
CA ASP A 132 6.64 -8.88 -15.68
C ASP A 132 7.73 -7.79 -15.66
N PHE A 133 8.84 -8.09 -14.98
CA PHE A 133 10.23 -7.67 -15.26
C PHE A 133 10.57 -6.26 -15.78
N SER A 134 9.69 -5.26 -15.62
CA SER A 134 9.83 -3.96 -16.27
C SER A 134 9.75 -2.82 -15.26
N PHE A 135 10.62 -2.84 -14.25
CA PHE A 135 10.85 -1.63 -13.45
C PHE A 135 11.89 -0.75 -14.16
N PRO A 136 11.62 0.56 -14.34
CA PRO A 136 12.62 1.52 -14.81
C PRO A 136 13.82 1.57 -13.84
N ALA A 137 15.02 1.75 -14.40
CA ALA A 137 16.31 1.69 -13.71
C ALA A 137 16.35 2.46 -12.36
N GLY A 138 16.99 1.86 -11.35
CA GLY A 138 17.23 2.47 -10.02
C GLY A 138 16.40 1.90 -8.85
N LYS A 139 15.67 0.81 -9.06
CA LYS A 139 14.84 0.14 -8.05
C LYS A 139 15.31 -1.30 -7.87
N GLU A 140 15.63 -1.69 -6.63
CA GLU A 140 16.06 -3.05 -6.31
C GLU A 140 14.83 -3.91 -6.00
N VAL A 141 14.69 -5.00 -6.75
CA VAL A 141 13.70 -6.05 -6.48
C VAL A 141 14.47 -7.25 -5.96
N LEU A 142 14.27 -7.59 -4.69
CA LEU A 142 14.82 -8.82 -4.11
C LEU A 142 13.76 -9.90 -4.21
N THR A 143 14.11 -10.96 -4.92
CA THR A 143 13.28 -12.14 -5.07
C THR A 143 14.00 -13.31 -4.39
N PHE A 144 13.29 -14.01 -3.51
CA PHE A 144 13.78 -15.18 -2.77
C PHE A 144 12.99 -16.44 -3.14
#